data_AF-A0A7J2K948-F1
#
_entry.id   AF-A0A7J2K948-F1
#
_cell.length_a   1.000
_cell.length_b   1.000
_cell.length_c   1.000
_cell.angle_alpha   90.00
_cell.angle_beta   90.00
_cell.angle_gamma   90.00
#
_symmetry.space_group_name_H-M   'P 1'
#
loop_
_entity.id
_entity.type
_entity.pdbx_description
1 polymer ?
#
loop_
_entity_poly.entity_id
_entity_poly.type
_entity_poly.pdbx_seq_one_letter_code
_entity_poly.pdbx_strand_id
1 'polypeptide(L)'
;MEERKISGYITLIEPRSRRGLIEYRLRIVTPGGERLIVYIRELPSWLKIGTPVDVTVTSIGDRLLIDRISRKSNLHELKITQVIIDEISKETFTVISGRIDGKFFSIPILEEYLVSRLPDKVPSKVYCILSESEGGLKILEIISEKEYAILTNARKILNQIMGNERKINEYVKNLLEEYVNELG
;
A
#
# COMPACT_ATOMS: atom_id res chain seq x y z
N MET A 1 -15.33 8.02 -23.07
CA MET A 1 -14.53 7.69 -21.88
C MET A 1 -15.31 6.67 -21.09
N GLU A 2 -14.75 5.50 -20.87
CA GLU A 2 -15.38 4.48 -20.02
C GLU A 2 -14.98 4.71 -18.57
N GLU A 3 -15.99 4.91 -17.73
CA GLU A 3 -15.84 5.00 -16.28
C GLU A 3 -15.94 3.59 -15.69
N ARG A 4 -14.94 3.18 -14.91
CA ARG A 4 -14.92 1.89 -14.23
C ARG A 4 -14.88 2.08 -12.72
N LYS A 5 -15.78 1.39 -12.00
CA LYS A 5 -15.83 1.38 -10.53
C LYS A 5 -15.21 0.10 -10.00
N ILE A 6 -14.31 0.23 -9.03
CA ILE A 6 -13.56 -0.90 -8.45
C ILE A 6 -13.49 -0.74 -6.93
N SER A 7 -13.54 -1.89 -6.25
CA SER A 7 -13.35 -2.00 -4.81
C SER A 7 -12.17 -2.92 -4.52
N GLY A 8 -11.26 -2.51 -3.64
CA GLY A 8 -10.11 -3.34 -3.28
C GLY A 8 -9.21 -2.72 -2.23
N TYR A 9 -8.05 -3.31 -2.05
CA TYR A 9 -7.04 -2.87 -1.09
C TYR A 9 -5.88 -2.18 -1.79
N ILE A 10 -5.40 -1.07 -1.22
CA ILE A 10 -4.15 -0.45 -1.64
C ILE A 10 -2.98 -1.36 -1.25
N THR A 11 -2.22 -1.87 -2.21
CA THR A 11 -1.01 -2.68 -1.93
C THR A 11 0.29 -2.00 -2.33
N LEU A 12 0.21 -0.91 -3.10
CA LEU A 12 1.34 -0.06 -3.46
C LEU A 12 0.92 1.40 -3.47
N ILE A 13 1.80 2.25 -2.94
CA ILE A 13 1.76 3.70 -3.13
C ILE A 13 3.18 4.12 -3.51
N GLU A 14 3.38 4.60 -4.74
CA GLU A 14 4.70 4.96 -5.23
C GLU A 14 4.66 6.34 -5.91
N PRO A 15 5.44 7.33 -5.44
CA PRO A 15 5.56 8.61 -6.12
C PRO A 15 6.33 8.45 -7.43
N ARG A 16 5.87 9.17 -8.46
CA ARG A 16 6.47 9.24 -9.78
C ARG A 16 6.54 10.72 -10.17
N SER A 17 7.65 11.10 -10.80
CA SER A 17 7.76 12.41 -11.46
C SER A 17 7.37 12.26 -12.92
N ARG A 18 6.43 13.07 -13.39
CA ARG A 18 6.03 13.12 -14.80
C ARG A 18 5.87 14.58 -15.22
N ARG A 19 6.66 15.01 -16.22
CA ARG A 19 6.65 16.39 -16.74
C ARG A 19 6.82 17.46 -15.64
N GLY A 20 7.66 17.19 -14.64
CA GLY A 20 7.91 18.09 -13.51
C GLY A 20 6.83 18.10 -12.43
N LEU A 21 5.76 17.31 -12.57
CA LEU A 21 4.71 17.17 -11.55
C LEU A 21 4.82 15.82 -10.85
N ILE A 22 4.49 15.81 -9.56
CA ILE A 22 4.38 14.57 -8.78
C ILE A 22 3.02 13.93 -9.07
N GLU A 23 3.05 12.63 -9.34
CA GLU A 23 1.89 11.76 -9.47
C GLU A 23 2.16 10.48 -8.67
N TYR A 24 1.13 9.87 -8.13
CA TYR A 24 1.25 8.63 -7.37
C TYR A 24 0.68 7.47 -8.16
N ARG A 25 1.52 6.46 -8.38
CA ARG A 25 1.11 5.16 -8.89
C ARG A 25 0.62 4.31 -7.73
N LEU A 26 -0.64 3.92 -7.77
CA LEU A 26 -1.24 3.02 -6.81
C LEU A 26 -1.45 1.64 -7.41
N ARG A 27 -1.32 0.60 -6.60
CA ARG A 27 -1.80 -0.74 -6.92
C ARG A 27 -3.00 -1.06 -6.05
N ILE A 28 -4.07 -1.49 -6.68
CA ILE A 28 -5.31 -1.92 -6.03
C ILE A 28 -5.49 -3.40 -6.31
N VAL A 29 -5.69 -4.20 -5.26
CA VAL A 29 -5.97 -5.63 -5.36
C VAL A 29 -7.38 -5.87 -4.88
N THR A 30 -8.25 -6.41 -5.74
CA THR A 30 -9.62 -6.78 -5.34
C THR A 30 -9.59 -8.03 -4.48
N PRO A 31 -10.62 -8.29 -3.64
CA PRO A 31 -10.73 -9.57 -2.93
C PRO A 31 -10.64 -10.80 -3.86
N GLY A 32 -11.15 -10.65 -5.09
CA GLY A 32 -11.06 -11.66 -6.15
C GLY A 32 -9.65 -11.93 -6.67
N GLY A 33 -8.65 -11.08 -6.36
CA GLY A 33 -7.27 -11.20 -6.82
C GLY A 33 -6.94 -10.38 -8.07
N GLU A 34 -7.92 -9.67 -8.64
CA GLU A 34 -7.66 -8.75 -9.74
C GLU A 34 -6.73 -7.63 -9.25
N ARG A 35 -5.69 -7.33 -10.04
CA ARG A 35 -4.74 -6.25 -9.77
C ARG A 35 -4.91 -5.12 -10.77
N LEU A 36 -5.02 -3.91 -10.25
CA LEU A 36 -5.08 -2.71 -11.06
C LEU A 36 -3.97 -1.73 -10.71
N ILE A 37 -3.32 -1.19 -11.73
CA ILE A 37 -2.42 -0.05 -11.60
C ILE A 37 -3.17 1.20 -12.00
N VAL A 38 -3.24 2.15 -11.08
CA VAL A 38 -3.97 3.42 -11.25
C VAL A 38 -3.11 4.58 -10.82
N TYR A 39 -3.49 5.80 -11.21
CA TYR A 39 -2.72 6.98 -10.90
C TYR A 39 -3.58 8.10 -10.31
N ILE A 40 -3.02 8.83 -9.35
CA ILE A 40 -3.66 9.97 -8.69
C ILE A 40 -2.63 11.07 -8.47
N ARG A 41 -3.02 12.34 -8.59
CA ARG A 41 -2.11 13.48 -8.33
C ARG A 41 -2.04 13.86 -6.86
N GLU A 42 -3.20 13.84 -6.20
CA GLU A 42 -3.33 14.23 -4.79
C GLU A 42 -3.70 13.00 -3.97
N LEU A 43 -2.80 12.59 -3.08
CA LEU A 43 -3.06 11.50 -2.16
C LEU A 43 -3.93 11.97 -0.99
N PRO A 44 -5.08 11.33 -0.72
CA PRO A 44 -5.81 11.59 0.50
C PRO A 44 -4.94 11.27 1.72
N SER A 45 -4.95 12.14 2.74
CA SER A 45 -4.13 11.99 3.96
C SER A 45 -4.40 10.71 4.73
N TRP A 46 -5.57 10.12 4.54
CA TRP A 46 -5.98 8.87 5.16
C TRP A 46 -5.49 7.61 4.44
N LEU A 47 -4.97 7.75 3.21
CA LEU A 47 -4.63 6.61 2.38
C LEU A 47 -3.29 5.99 2.79
N LYS A 48 -3.29 4.70 3.07
CA LYS A 48 -2.10 3.90 3.37
C LYS A 48 -2.19 2.50 2.76
N ILE A 49 -1.06 1.81 2.67
CA ILE A 49 -1.04 0.39 2.29
C ILE A 49 -1.95 -0.40 3.24
N GLY A 50 -2.75 -1.30 2.68
CA GLY A 50 -3.77 -2.08 3.39
C GLY A 50 -5.14 -1.39 3.50
N THR A 51 -5.26 -0.12 3.08
CA THR A 51 -6.54 0.60 3.15
C THR A 51 -7.53 0.04 2.12
N PRO A 52 -8.76 -0.30 2.54
CA PRO A 52 -9.83 -0.66 1.63
C PRO A 52 -10.45 0.60 1.00
N VAL A 53 -10.59 0.58 -0.32
CA VAL A 53 -11.05 1.73 -1.10
C VAL A 53 -12.13 1.36 -2.10
N ASP A 54 -13.01 2.32 -2.34
CA ASP A 54 -13.86 2.39 -3.52
C ASP A 54 -13.29 3.49 -4.43
N VAL A 55 -12.96 3.12 -5.67
CA VAL A 55 -12.37 4.00 -6.66
C VAL A 55 -13.20 4.02 -7.94
N THR A 56 -13.36 5.23 -8.47
CA THR A 56 -13.78 5.47 -9.85
C THR A 56 -12.53 5.80 -10.67
N VAL A 57 -12.34 5.09 -11.77
CA VAL A 57 -11.23 5.34 -12.70
C VAL A 57 -11.73 5.64 -14.11
N THR A 58 -11.00 6.51 -14.79
CA THR A 58 -11.17 6.77 -16.22
C THR A 58 -9.91 6.36 -16.99
N SER A 59 -10.12 5.71 -18.13
CA SER A 59 -9.05 5.39 -19.07
C SER A 59 -8.65 6.59 -19.92
N ILE A 60 -7.36 6.95 -19.88
CA ILE A 60 -6.74 7.96 -20.75
C ILE A 60 -5.51 7.32 -21.41
N GLY A 61 -5.65 6.94 -22.69
CA GLY A 61 -4.64 6.18 -23.40
C GLY A 61 -4.49 4.79 -22.79
N ASP A 62 -3.28 4.46 -22.36
CA ASP A 62 -2.91 3.20 -21.69
C ASP A 62 -3.01 3.26 -20.17
N ARG A 63 -3.50 4.37 -19.60
CA ARG A 63 -3.48 4.63 -18.15
C ARG A 63 -4.87 4.74 -17.58
N LEU A 64 -4.99 4.30 -16.32
CA LEU A 64 -6.18 4.49 -15.51
C LEU A 64 -5.92 5.60 -14.48
N LEU A 65 -6.65 6.70 -14.60
CA LEU A 65 -6.59 7.81 -13.65
C LEU A 65 -7.74 7.69 -12.65
N ILE A 66 -7.46 7.98 -11.38
CA ILE A 66 -8.48 8.05 -10.34
C ILE A 66 -9.21 9.38 -10.46
N ASP A 67 -10.52 9.32 -10.67
CA ASP A 67 -11.41 10.49 -10.60
C ASP A 67 -11.93 10.69 -9.18
N ARG A 68 -12.26 9.58 -8.50
CA ARG A 68 -12.75 9.57 -7.12
C ARG A 68 -12.17 8.40 -6.35
N ILE A 69 -11.80 8.66 -5.09
CA ILE A 69 -11.33 7.66 -4.14
C ILE A 69 -11.99 7.91 -2.80
N SER A 70 -12.52 6.84 -2.19
CA SER A 70 -13.16 6.91 -0.87
C SER A 70 -12.84 5.66 -0.07
N ARG A 71 -12.95 5.76 1.26
CA ARG A 71 -12.80 4.60 2.14
C ARG A 71 -13.97 3.65 1.93
N LYS A 72 -13.69 2.37 1.81
CA LYS A 72 -14.71 1.33 1.79
C LYS A 72 -14.97 0.85 3.22
N SER A 73 -16.16 1.17 3.75
CA SER A 73 -16.50 0.99 5.16
C SER A 73 -16.78 -0.45 5.58
N ASN A 74 -17.15 -1.32 4.65
CA ASN A 74 -17.52 -2.71 4.91
C ASN A 74 -16.34 -3.70 4.82
N LEU A 75 -15.11 -3.20 4.62
CA LEU A 75 -13.90 -4.01 4.66
C LEU A 75 -12.99 -3.51 5.78
N HIS A 76 -12.32 -4.44 6.45
CA HIS A 76 -11.33 -4.11 7.47
C HIS A 76 -10.00 -3.71 6.82
N GLU A 77 -9.26 -2.83 7.51
CA GLU A 77 -7.92 -2.49 7.08
C GLU A 77 -6.97 -3.68 7.22
N LEU A 78 -6.24 -3.98 6.14
CA LEU A 78 -5.24 -5.06 6.17
C LEU A 78 -3.93 -4.54 6.74
N LYS A 79 -3.31 -5.36 7.57
CA LYS A 79 -1.98 -5.07 8.10
C LYS A 79 -0.92 -5.75 7.24
N ILE A 80 0.25 -5.13 7.22
CA ILE A 80 1.46 -5.78 6.74
C ILE A 80 1.96 -6.67 7.87
N THR A 81 1.97 -7.99 7.64
CA THR A 81 2.33 -9.00 8.63
C THR A 81 3.66 -9.64 8.26
N GLN A 82 4.53 -9.84 9.25
CA GLN A 82 5.78 -10.56 9.05
C GLN A 82 5.49 -12.06 8.89
N VAL A 83 6.07 -12.67 7.88
CA VAL A 83 5.90 -14.09 7.55
C VAL A 83 7.27 -14.74 7.40
N ILE A 84 7.44 -15.95 7.93
CA ILE A 84 8.59 -16.79 7.63
C ILE A 84 8.11 -17.81 6.60
N ILE A 85 8.70 -17.80 5.40
CA ILE A 85 8.51 -18.83 4.39
C ILE A 85 9.56 -19.90 4.66
N ASP A 86 9.12 -21.09 5.05
CA ASP A 86 10.00 -22.23 5.35
C ASP A 86 10.27 -23.06 4.08
N GLU A 87 9.28 -23.17 3.19
CA GLU A 87 9.36 -23.99 1.99
C GLU A 87 8.60 -23.36 0.81
N ILE A 88 9.13 -23.54 -0.40
CA ILE A 88 8.47 -23.20 -1.67
C ILE A 88 8.52 -24.45 -2.55
N SER A 89 7.37 -25.08 -2.80
CA SER A 89 7.24 -26.17 -3.76
C SER A 89 6.72 -25.64 -5.10
N LYS A 90 7.34 -26.08 -6.21
CA LYS A 90 7.03 -25.66 -7.57
C LYS A 90 6.70 -26.88 -8.44
N GLU A 91 5.57 -27.51 -8.15
CA GLU A 91 5.03 -28.62 -8.94
C GLU A 91 4.03 -28.08 -9.99
N THR A 92 2.80 -28.60 -10.03
CA THR A 92 1.74 -28.10 -10.93
C THR A 92 1.32 -26.67 -10.63
N PHE A 93 1.40 -26.27 -9.36
CA PHE A 93 1.23 -24.90 -8.90
C PHE A 93 2.27 -24.59 -7.83
N THR A 94 2.57 -23.31 -7.63
CA THR A 94 3.50 -22.90 -6.57
C THR A 94 2.78 -22.96 -5.23
N VAL A 95 3.33 -23.70 -4.26
CA VAL A 95 2.83 -23.74 -2.88
C VAL A 95 3.89 -23.15 -1.98
N ILE A 96 3.46 -22.28 -1.07
CA ILE A 96 4.33 -21.77 -0.02
C ILE A 96 3.85 -22.28 1.32
N SER A 97 4.79 -22.67 2.16
CA SER A 97 4.52 -23.11 3.53
C SER A 97 5.43 -22.37 4.49
N GLY A 98 4.94 -22.10 5.70
CA GLY A 98 5.70 -21.32 6.65
C GLY A 98 4.95 -21.00 7.93
N ARG A 99 5.32 -19.89 8.57
CA ARG A 99 4.75 -19.44 9.85
C ARG A 99 4.33 -17.98 9.83
N ILE A 100 3.17 -17.73 10.41
CA ILE A 100 2.62 -16.40 10.71
C ILE A 100 2.28 -16.39 12.20
N ASP A 101 2.88 -15.48 12.96
CA ASP A 101 2.69 -15.41 14.43
C ASP A 101 2.89 -16.77 15.13
N GLY A 102 3.86 -17.56 14.65
CA GLY A 102 4.18 -18.89 15.16
C GLY A 102 3.26 -20.02 14.71
N LYS A 103 2.13 -19.72 14.05
CA LYS A 103 1.20 -20.71 13.50
C LYS A 103 1.60 -21.11 12.09
N PHE A 104 1.51 -22.40 11.80
CA PHE A 104 1.79 -22.94 10.47
C PHE A 104 0.72 -22.49 9.45
N PHE A 105 1.15 -22.21 8.23
CA PHE A 105 0.28 -22.05 7.07
C PHE A 105 0.87 -22.76 5.86
N SER A 106 0.00 -23.17 4.94
CA SER A 106 0.38 -23.65 3.61
C SER A 106 -0.68 -23.20 2.63
N ILE A 107 -0.28 -22.45 1.60
CA ILE A 107 -1.23 -21.88 0.62
C ILE A 107 -0.69 -21.96 -0.81
N PRO A 108 -1.56 -22.22 -1.80
CA PRO A 108 -1.19 -22.13 -3.21
C PRO A 108 -1.11 -20.66 -3.65
N ILE A 109 -0.09 -20.35 -4.45
CA ILE A 109 0.08 -19.07 -5.14
C ILE A 109 -0.18 -19.29 -6.63
N LEU A 110 -1.34 -18.80 -7.08
CA LEU A 110 -1.78 -18.93 -8.47
C LEU A 110 -1.32 -17.77 -9.36
N GLU A 111 -0.95 -16.66 -8.74
CA GLU A 111 -0.70 -15.40 -9.44
C GLU A 111 0.80 -15.24 -9.71
N GLU A 112 1.19 -15.23 -10.99
CA GLU A 112 2.59 -15.15 -11.43
C GLU A 112 3.34 -13.95 -10.83
N TYR A 113 2.64 -12.82 -10.67
CA TYR A 113 3.20 -11.66 -9.97
C TYR A 113 3.70 -12.02 -8.57
N LEU A 114 2.91 -12.74 -7.76
CA LEU A 114 3.34 -13.14 -6.42
C LEU A 114 4.48 -14.17 -6.47
N VAL A 115 4.45 -15.09 -7.43
CA VAL A 115 5.53 -16.06 -7.64
C VAL A 115 6.86 -15.34 -7.91
N SER A 116 6.85 -14.31 -8.74
CA SER A 116 8.04 -13.48 -9.04
C SER A 116 8.57 -12.67 -7.85
N ARG A 117 7.79 -12.60 -6.75
CA ARG A 117 8.14 -11.86 -5.52
C ARG A 117 8.64 -12.78 -4.42
N LEU A 118 8.63 -14.10 -4.65
CA LEU A 118 9.12 -15.07 -3.69
C LEU A 118 10.64 -14.97 -3.52
N PRO A 119 11.16 -15.26 -2.31
CA PRO A 119 12.59 -15.29 -2.08
C PRO A 119 13.25 -16.48 -2.81
N ASP A 120 14.48 -16.27 -3.30
CA ASP A 120 15.25 -17.31 -3.99
C ASP A 120 15.76 -18.43 -3.07
N LYS A 121 15.80 -18.17 -1.75
CA LYS A 121 16.27 -19.09 -0.72
C LYS A 121 15.30 -19.13 0.44
N VAL A 122 15.15 -20.32 1.04
CA VAL A 122 14.33 -20.58 2.23
C VAL A 122 15.16 -21.30 3.31
N PRO A 123 14.85 -21.14 4.61
CA PRO A 123 13.80 -20.28 5.15
C PRO A 123 14.11 -18.79 4.95
N SER A 124 13.08 -17.96 4.76
CA SER A 124 13.26 -16.53 4.53
C SER A 124 12.14 -15.71 5.17
N LYS A 125 12.54 -14.55 5.71
CA LYS A 125 11.63 -13.60 6.34
C LYS A 125 11.16 -12.58 5.31
N VAL A 126 9.85 -12.49 5.14
CA VAL A 126 9.19 -11.55 4.24
C VAL A 126 8.05 -10.84 4.97
N TYR A 127 7.48 -9.83 4.33
CA TYR A 127 6.31 -9.13 4.82
C TYR A 127 5.18 -9.28 3.81
N CYS A 128 4.01 -9.68 4.27
CA CYS A 128 2.86 -9.95 3.40
C CYS A 128 1.69 -9.04 3.76
N ILE A 129 0.90 -8.67 2.75
CA ILE A 129 -0.46 -8.18 2.98
C ILE A 129 -1.38 -9.38 2.86
N LEU A 130 -2.07 -9.70 3.95
CA LEU A 130 -2.91 -10.88 4.07
C LEU A 130 -4.37 -10.48 4.12
N SER A 131 -5.23 -11.23 3.45
CA SER A 131 -6.68 -11.14 3.58
C SER A 131 -7.21 -12.49 4.03
N GLU A 132 -8.02 -12.50 5.09
CA GLU A 132 -8.81 -13.67 5.48
C GLU A 132 -10.22 -13.53 4.93
N SER A 133 -10.71 -14.58 4.27
CA SER A 133 -12.10 -14.68 3.81
C SER A 133 -12.62 -16.10 4.08
N GLU A 134 -13.88 -16.36 3.73
CA GLU A 134 -14.46 -17.72 3.82
C GLU A 134 -13.65 -18.76 3.02
N GLY A 135 -12.90 -18.32 2.00
CA GLY A 135 -11.99 -19.17 1.21
C GLY A 135 -10.62 -19.41 1.87
N GLY A 136 -10.41 -18.94 3.11
CA GLY A 136 -9.16 -19.08 3.85
C GLY A 136 -8.22 -17.87 3.71
N LEU A 137 -6.97 -18.08 4.12
CA LEU A 137 -5.92 -17.07 4.09
C LEU A 137 -5.42 -16.85 2.67
N LYS A 138 -5.42 -15.60 2.20
CA LYS A 138 -4.90 -15.20 0.89
C LYS A 138 -3.79 -14.17 1.04
N ILE A 139 -2.69 -14.35 0.31
CA ILE A 139 -1.65 -13.33 0.15
C ILE A 139 -2.04 -12.40 -1.00
N LEU A 140 -2.12 -11.10 -0.72
CA LEU A 140 -2.37 -10.08 -1.73
C LEU A 140 -1.07 -9.47 -2.27
N GLU A 141 -0.03 -9.41 -1.43
CA GLU A 141 1.26 -8.83 -1.75
C GLU A 141 2.39 -9.47 -0.94
N ILE A 142 3.57 -9.61 -1.55
CA ILE A 142 4.80 -10.05 -0.90
C ILE A 142 5.84 -8.93 -1.03
N ILE A 143 6.36 -8.52 0.11
CA ILE A 143 7.30 -7.42 0.28
C ILE A 143 8.57 -8.01 0.88
N SER A 144 9.69 -7.86 0.18
CA SER A 144 10.99 -8.29 0.70
C SER A 144 11.36 -7.49 1.95
N GLU A 145 12.22 -8.04 2.80
CA GLU A 145 12.71 -7.34 3.99
C GLU A 145 13.38 -5.99 3.62
N LYS A 146 14.12 -5.96 2.51
CA LYS A 146 14.76 -4.74 2.00
C LYS A 146 13.73 -3.67 1.63
N GLU A 147 12.69 -4.04 0.89
CA GLU A 147 11.63 -3.10 0.51
C GLU A 147 10.85 -2.61 1.73
N TYR A 148 10.56 -3.50 2.67
CA TYR A 148 9.90 -3.12 3.92
C TYR A 148 10.73 -2.14 4.74
N ALA A 149 12.05 -2.33 4.82
CA ALA A 149 12.96 -1.41 5.47
C ALA A 149 12.96 -0.02 4.80
N ILE A 150 12.99 0.01 3.46
CA ILE A 150 12.90 1.27 2.69
C ILE A 150 11.58 1.99 2.97
N LEU A 151 10.44 1.29 2.90
CA LEU A 151 9.12 1.86 3.17
C LEU A 151 9.03 2.42 4.59
N THR A 152 9.56 1.68 5.57
CA THR A 152 9.55 2.09 6.98
C THR A 152 10.43 3.32 7.21
N ASN A 153 11.60 3.38 6.58
CA ASN A 153 12.50 4.52 6.69
C ASN A 153 11.95 5.76 5.98
N ALA A 154 11.37 5.60 4.79
CA ALA A 154 10.70 6.69 4.07
C ALA A 154 9.56 7.27 4.91
N ARG A 155 8.74 6.42 5.56
CA ARG A 155 7.67 6.87 6.47
C ARG A 155 8.22 7.66 7.66
N LYS A 156 9.35 7.24 8.25
CA LYS A 156 9.99 7.97 9.34
C LYS A 156 10.44 9.37 8.90
N ILE A 157 11.08 9.48 7.74
CA ILE A 157 11.53 10.77 7.18
C ILE A 157 10.34 11.69 6.91
N LEU A 158 9.28 11.18 6.28
CA LEU A 158 8.07 11.97 6.01
C LEU A 158 7.41 12.48 7.29
N ASN A 159 7.30 11.63 8.33
CA ASN A 159 6.76 12.04 9.61
C ASN A 159 7.60 13.14 10.28
N GLN A 160 8.93 13.11 10.11
CA GLN A 160 9.82 14.18 10.60
C GLN A 160 9.59 15.49 9.84
N ILE A 161 9.46 15.45 8.51
CA ILE A 161 9.17 16.63 7.69
C ILE A 161 7.84 17.26 8.12
N MET A 162 6.78 16.47 8.20
CA MET A 162 5.46 16.93 8.63
C MET A 162 5.47 17.49 10.07
N GLY A 163 6.23 16.86 10.97
CA GLY A 163 6.40 17.35 12.33
C GLY A 163 7.10 18.71 12.40
N ASN A 164 8.12 18.91 11.56
CA ASN A 164 8.83 20.18 11.47
C ASN A 164 7.97 21.29 10.85
N GLU A 165 7.20 20.97 9.81
CA GLU A 165 6.28 21.91 9.18
C GLU A 165 5.23 22.45 10.18
N ARG A 166 4.66 21.57 11.02
CA ARG A 166 3.73 21.97 12.09
C ARG A 166 4.38 22.95 13.07
N LYS A 167 5.60 22.65 13.52
CA LYS A 167 6.34 23.52 14.44
C LYS A 167 6.64 24.89 13.83
N ILE A 168 7.02 24.92 12.55
CA ILE A 168 7.25 26.17 11.82
C ILE A 168 5.95 26.98 11.75
N ASN A 169 4.83 26.35 11.40
CA ASN A 169 3.53 27.02 11.32
C ASN A 169 3.06 27.55 12.68
N GLU A 170 3.25 26.80 13.77
CA GLU A 170 2.98 27.26 15.14
C GLU A 170 3.87 28.45 15.52
N TYR A 171 5.17 28.38 15.23
CA TYR A 171 6.11 29.47 15.48
C TYR A 171 5.72 30.76 14.75
N VAL A 172 5.41 30.67 13.45
CA VAL A 172 4.97 31.82 12.64
C VAL A 172 3.66 32.39 13.16
N LYS A 173 2.72 31.53 13.55
CA LYS A 173 1.44 31.96 14.13
C LYS A 173 1.66 32.75 15.43
N ASN A 174 2.45 32.22 16.35
CA ASN A 174 2.74 32.90 17.62
C ASN A 174 3.43 34.25 17.40
N LEU A 175 4.38 34.32 16.46
CA LEU A 175 5.06 35.57 16.11
C LEU A 175 4.09 36.63 15.59
N LEU A 176 3.12 36.23 14.76
CA LEU A 176 2.09 37.13 14.24
C LEU A 176 1.13 37.59 15.33
N GLU A 177 0.76 36.72 16.27
CA GLU A 177 -0.09 37.07 17.42
C GLU A 177 0.64 38.06 18.37
N GLU A 178 1.92 37.86 18.64
CA GLU A 178 2.75 38.81 19.39
C GLU A 178 2.80 40.18 18.69
N TYR A 179 3.04 40.19 17.37
CA TYR A 179 3.13 41.43 16.59
C TYR A 179 1.81 42.22 16.53
N VAL A 180 0.66 41.54 16.52
CA VAL A 180 -0.67 42.18 16.55
C VAL A 180 -0.98 42.74 17.94
N ASN A 181 -0.55 42.06 19.00
CA ASN A 181 -0.76 42.53 20.38
C ASN A 181 0.14 43.72 20.75
N GLU A 182 1.30 43.89 20.11
CA GLU A 182 2.18 45.05 20.32
C GLU A 182 1.74 46.32 19.57
N LEU A 183 0.84 46.19 18.58
CA LEU A 183 0.35 47.30 17.74
C LEU A 183 -1.07 47.79 18.10
N GLY A 184 -1.74 47.16 19.06
CA GLY A 184 -3.08 47.54 19.57
C GLY A 184 -3.02 48.16 20.95
#